data_AF-A0A0R1X9J6-F1
#
_entry.id   AF-A0A0R1X9J6-F1
#
_cell.length_a   1.000
_cell.length_b   1.000
_cell.length_c   1.000
_cell.angle_alpha   90.00
_cell.angle_beta   90.00
_cell.angle_gamma   90.00
#
_symmetry.space_group_name_H-M   'P 1'
#
loop_
_entity.id
_entity.type
_entity.pdbx_description
1 polymer ?
#
loop_
_entity_poly.entity_id
_entity_poly.type
_entity_poly.pdbx_seq_one_letter_code
_entity_poly.pdbx_strand_id
1 'polypeptide(L)'
;MELIAMSVNIDSAIAYMYQLQRNGVTYSMDGSRTGSDGTADCSGAVYAALRAGGMPSAGYILNTESLHSWLLANGWKRVADDSDWNAQRGDVFIWGKLGDSGGAGGHTGIFIDHNNIIHCNYSHNGVSINNHDAYWAADGCPYFYAYRYEGVQTSVQPVDYNVVTALGGYNSTWQDGYQHQSSHNKFSYQSQWRSYGIVSINGLPYYSLGGDEWLGQYATTLAGVCQINYVPGYGIMAIDKNGKQIAGSNAEFKTGTRWKCSKYLTSVKGQWCYQVSTTEFIPIRYAVGCGAKY
;
A
#
# COMPACT_ATOMS: atom_id res chain seq x y z
N MET A 1 21.30 -17.14 -15.40
CA MET A 1 19.97 -16.55 -15.62
C MET A 1 19.46 -16.16 -14.25
N GLU A 2 19.59 -14.88 -13.91
CA GLU A 2 19.20 -14.36 -12.61
C GLU A 2 17.66 -14.40 -12.54
N LEU A 3 17.11 -15.24 -11.66
CA LEU A 3 15.69 -15.20 -11.35
C LEU A 3 15.42 -13.82 -10.75
N ILE A 4 14.78 -12.94 -11.53
CA ILE A 4 14.19 -11.72 -10.96
C ILE A 4 13.15 -12.23 -9.97
N ALA A 5 13.48 -12.18 -8.68
CA ALA A 5 12.53 -12.48 -7.63
C ALA A 5 11.38 -11.47 -7.78
N MET A 6 10.22 -11.95 -8.24
CA MET A 6 9.00 -11.15 -8.19
C MET A 6 8.79 -10.74 -6.74
N SER A 7 8.51 -9.45 -6.51
CA SER A 7 8.12 -8.93 -5.22
C SER A 7 6.63 -8.60 -5.22
N VAL A 8 5.87 -9.12 -4.26
CA VAL A 8 4.46 -8.77 -4.07
C VAL A 8 4.34 -7.74 -2.94
N ASN A 9 3.58 -6.69 -3.22
CA ASN A 9 3.21 -5.66 -2.27
C ASN A 9 1.80 -5.94 -1.73
N ILE A 10 1.76 -6.61 -0.57
CA ILE A 10 0.54 -7.02 0.12
C ILE A 10 -0.35 -5.83 0.48
N ASP A 11 0.26 -4.71 0.82
CA ASP A 11 -0.49 -3.53 1.20
C ASP A 11 -1.17 -2.84 0.04
N SER A 12 -0.53 -2.81 -1.14
CA SER A 12 -1.19 -2.35 -2.36
C SER A 12 -2.40 -3.23 -2.70
N ALA A 13 -2.32 -4.54 -2.45
CA ALA A 13 -3.46 -5.43 -2.61
C ALA A 13 -4.59 -5.11 -1.63
N ILE A 14 -4.28 -4.95 -0.35
CA ILE A 14 -5.28 -4.58 0.67
C ILE A 14 -5.85 -3.18 0.40
N ALA A 15 -5.03 -2.22 -0.04
CA ALA A 15 -5.47 -0.88 -0.43
C ALA A 15 -6.44 -0.89 -1.60
N TYR A 16 -6.26 -1.81 -2.55
CA TYR A 16 -7.19 -2.03 -3.65
C TYR A 16 -8.54 -2.55 -3.14
N MET A 17 -8.55 -3.48 -2.19
CA MET A 17 -9.79 -3.95 -1.56
C MET A 17 -10.54 -2.80 -0.85
N TYR A 18 -9.82 -1.93 -0.13
CA TYR A 18 -10.43 -0.72 0.44
C TYR A 18 -10.94 0.26 -0.63
N GLN A 19 -10.29 0.33 -1.80
CA GLN A 19 -10.77 1.15 -2.91
C GLN A 19 -12.09 0.60 -3.47
N LEU A 20 -12.21 -0.71 -3.68
CA LEU A 20 -13.47 -1.34 -4.09
C LEU A 20 -14.60 -1.03 -3.09
N GLN A 21 -14.31 -1.14 -1.79
CA GLN A 21 -15.25 -0.79 -0.73
C GLN A 21 -15.69 0.68 -0.81
N ARG A 22 -14.74 1.63 -0.90
CA ARG A 22 -15.05 3.08 -0.98
C ARG A 22 -15.83 3.45 -2.24
N ASN A 23 -15.59 2.73 -3.34
CA ASN A 23 -16.29 2.93 -4.61
C ASN A 23 -17.71 2.34 -4.60
N GLY A 24 -18.12 1.65 -3.53
CA GLY A 24 -19.43 1.03 -3.44
C GLY A 24 -19.61 -0.14 -4.42
N VAL A 25 -18.53 -0.87 -4.73
CA VAL A 25 -18.59 -2.03 -5.62
C VAL A 25 -19.53 -3.08 -5.04
N THR A 26 -20.50 -3.51 -5.84
CA THR A 26 -21.51 -4.50 -5.45
C THR A 26 -21.08 -5.92 -5.80
N TYR A 27 -21.70 -6.90 -5.14
CA TYR A 27 -21.38 -8.31 -5.41
C TYR A 27 -22.04 -8.79 -6.71
N SER A 28 -21.28 -9.40 -7.61
CA SER A 28 -21.78 -10.11 -8.80
C SER A 28 -20.75 -11.12 -9.31
N MET A 29 -21.23 -12.34 -9.60
CA MET A 29 -20.43 -13.37 -10.29
C MET A 29 -20.49 -13.27 -11.83
N ASP A 30 -21.46 -12.52 -12.37
CA ASP A 30 -21.70 -12.43 -13.82
C ASP A 30 -21.13 -11.14 -14.44
N GLY A 31 -20.80 -10.15 -13.61
CA GLY A 31 -20.21 -8.89 -14.05
C GLY A 31 -18.71 -8.97 -14.28
N SER A 32 -18.00 -7.86 -14.09
CA SER A 32 -16.54 -7.83 -14.28
C SER A 32 -15.77 -8.67 -13.26
N ARG A 33 -16.41 -9.03 -12.13
CA ARG A 33 -15.84 -9.77 -11.00
C ARG A 33 -14.63 -9.10 -10.32
N THR A 34 -14.12 -8.00 -10.87
CA THR A 34 -12.87 -7.33 -10.48
C THR A 34 -13.08 -5.89 -10.03
N GLY A 35 -14.31 -5.37 -10.12
CA GLY A 35 -14.68 -4.01 -9.77
C GLY A 35 -14.61 -3.01 -10.92
N SER A 36 -14.20 -3.43 -12.13
CA SER A 36 -14.02 -2.51 -13.27
C SER A 36 -15.32 -1.97 -13.85
N ASP A 37 -16.43 -2.68 -13.66
CA ASP A 37 -17.79 -2.24 -14.03
C ASP A 37 -18.66 -1.88 -12.82
N GLY A 38 -18.04 -1.68 -11.65
CA GLY A 38 -18.74 -1.47 -10.39
C GLY A 38 -19.21 -2.76 -9.70
N THR A 39 -18.90 -3.93 -10.25
CA THR A 39 -19.23 -5.22 -9.64
C THR A 39 -18.01 -6.11 -9.42
N ALA A 40 -18.00 -6.91 -8.35
CA ALA A 40 -16.96 -7.89 -8.07
C ALA A 40 -17.52 -9.15 -7.41
N ASP A 41 -16.76 -10.25 -7.42
CA ASP A 41 -17.01 -11.39 -6.54
C ASP A 41 -15.80 -11.66 -5.64
N CYS A 42 -15.89 -12.64 -4.75
CA CYS A 42 -14.85 -12.92 -3.75
C CYS A 42 -13.48 -13.15 -4.41
N SER A 43 -13.40 -14.10 -5.33
CA SER A 43 -12.16 -14.53 -5.98
C SER A 43 -11.64 -13.55 -7.03
N GLY A 44 -12.52 -12.89 -7.78
CA GLY A 44 -12.16 -11.85 -8.73
C GLY A 44 -11.65 -10.59 -8.03
N ALA A 45 -12.23 -10.21 -6.88
CA ALA A 45 -11.73 -9.12 -6.05
C ALA A 45 -10.34 -9.41 -5.50
N VAL A 46 -10.11 -10.62 -4.95
CA VAL A 46 -8.79 -11.05 -4.47
C VAL A 46 -7.78 -11.11 -5.62
N TYR A 47 -8.15 -11.64 -6.79
CA TYR A 47 -7.29 -11.66 -7.97
C TYR A 47 -6.88 -10.24 -8.38
N ALA A 48 -7.84 -9.32 -8.54
CA ALA A 48 -7.57 -7.94 -8.91
C ALA A 48 -6.70 -7.21 -7.86
N ALA A 49 -6.96 -7.45 -6.57
CA ALA A 49 -6.19 -6.91 -5.47
C ALA A 49 -4.73 -7.38 -5.52
N LEU A 50 -4.49 -8.68 -5.60
CA LEU A 50 -3.15 -9.23 -5.67
C LEU A 50 -2.40 -8.77 -6.92
N ARG A 51 -3.09 -8.58 -8.04
CA ARG A 51 -2.52 -7.96 -9.25
C ARG A 51 -2.16 -6.49 -9.06
N ALA A 52 -2.97 -5.72 -8.33
CA ALA A 52 -2.60 -4.36 -7.91
C ALA A 52 -1.39 -4.35 -6.96
N GLY A 53 -1.18 -5.46 -6.22
CA GLY A 53 0.03 -5.75 -5.45
C GLY A 53 1.22 -6.26 -6.26
N GLY A 54 1.14 -6.32 -7.60
CA GLY A 54 2.25 -6.72 -8.46
C GLY A 54 2.25 -8.21 -8.87
N MET A 55 1.21 -8.98 -8.52
CA MET A 55 1.08 -10.34 -9.04
C MET A 55 0.79 -10.35 -10.56
N PRO A 56 1.30 -11.36 -11.28
CA PRO A 56 1.23 -11.39 -12.73
C PRO A 56 -0.18 -11.78 -13.18
N SER A 57 -0.52 -11.45 -14.42
CA SER A 57 -1.80 -11.89 -15.00
C SER A 57 -1.86 -13.41 -15.06
N ALA A 58 -3.00 -14.00 -14.68
CA ALA A 58 -3.29 -15.41 -14.93
C ALA A 58 -3.80 -15.66 -16.37
N GLY A 59 -4.03 -14.59 -17.15
CA GLY A 59 -4.64 -14.64 -18.48
C GLY A 59 -6.17 -14.65 -18.47
N TYR A 60 -6.79 -14.94 -17.33
CA TYR A 60 -8.24 -14.91 -17.09
C TYR A 60 -8.53 -14.52 -15.63
N ILE A 61 -9.79 -14.29 -15.29
CA ILE A 61 -10.21 -13.97 -13.92
C ILE A 61 -10.36 -15.27 -13.15
N LEU A 62 -9.55 -15.41 -12.09
CA LEU A 62 -9.53 -16.62 -11.27
C LEU A 62 -10.86 -16.82 -10.53
N ASN A 63 -11.14 -18.08 -10.24
CA ASN A 63 -12.12 -18.52 -9.26
C ASN A 63 -11.39 -19.16 -8.07
N THR A 64 -12.12 -19.52 -7.03
CA THR A 64 -11.62 -20.21 -5.83
C THR A 64 -10.78 -21.46 -6.15
N GLU A 65 -11.21 -22.29 -7.11
CA GLU A 65 -10.46 -23.47 -7.57
C GLU A 65 -9.08 -23.13 -8.19
N SER A 66 -9.06 -22.19 -9.12
CA SER A 66 -7.84 -21.84 -9.84
C SER A 66 -6.88 -20.96 -9.03
N LEU A 67 -7.39 -20.26 -8.01
CA LEU A 67 -6.61 -19.38 -7.15
C LEU A 67 -5.51 -20.13 -6.39
N HIS A 68 -5.79 -21.36 -5.92
CA HIS A 68 -4.80 -22.20 -5.23
C HIS A 68 -3.52 -22.38 -6.03
N SER A 69 -3.66 -22.85 -7.28
CA SER A 69 -2.53 -23.15 -8.16
C SER A 69 -1.75 -21.89 -8.54
N TRP A 70 -2.45 -20.77 -8.75
CA TRP A 70 -1.85 -19.51 -9.14
C TRP A 70 -1.04 -18.89 -8.00
N LEU A 71 -1.52 -18.95 -6.75
CA LEU A 71 -0.77 -18.50 -5.58
C LEU A 71 0.54 -19.30 -5.46
N LEU A 72 0.45 -20.63 -5.46
CA LEU A 72 1.62 -21.51 -5.32
C LEU A 72 2.66 -21.30 -6.43
N ALA A 73 2.21 -21.14 -7.68
CA ALA A 73 3.10 -20.89 -8.81
C ALA A 73 3.88 -19.56 -8.72
N ASN A 74 3.42 -18.63 -7.88
CA ASN A 74 3.95 -17.27 -7.79
C ASN A 74 4.51 -16.94 -6.40
N GLY A 75 5.11 -17.92 -5.71
CA GLY A 75 5.90 -17.70 -4.50
C GLY A 75 5.07 -17.62 -3.21
N TRP A 76 3.83 -18.10 -3.24
CA TRP A 76 3.06 -18.34 -2.02
C TRP A 76 3.23 -19.78 -1.56
N LYS A 77 3.08 -19.97 -0.25
CA LYS A 77 3.04 -21.27 0.40
C LYS A 77 1.72 -21.45 1.11
N ARG A 78 1.21 -22.67 1.09
CA ARG A 78 0.10 -23.07 1.93
C ARG A 78 0.55 -23.22 3.38
N VAL A 79 -0.01 -22.40 4.27
CA VAL A 79 0.30 -22.37 5.71
C VAL A 79 -0.78 -23.04 6.56
N ALA A 80 -1.96 -23.30 5.99
CA ALA A 80 -3.03 -24.09 6.61
C ALA A 80 -3.75 -24.96 5.58
N ASP A 81 -4.21 -26.13 6.02
CA ASP A 81 -5.06 -27.07 5.29
C ASP A 81 -6.00 -27.72 6.33
N ASP A 82 -7.19 -27.13 6.51
CA ASP A 82 -8.18 -27.47 7.55
C ASP A 82 -7.57 -27.65 8.95
N SER A 83 -6.64 -26.75 9.28
CA SER A 83 -5.84 -26.79 10.50
C SER A 83 -5.58 -25.37 11.00
N ASP A 84 -5.49 -25.19 12.32
CA ASP A 84 -5.12 -23.90 12.91
C ASP A 84 -3.80 -23.37 12.35
N TRP A 85 -3.73 -22.05 12.20
CA TRP A 85 -2.48 -21.35 11.90
C TRP A 85 -2.47 -19.97 12.56
N ASN A 86 -1.27 -19.44 12.81
CA ASN A 86 -1.13 -18.06 13.26
C ASN A 86 -1.34 -17.12 12.08
N ALA A 87 -2.58 -16.66 11.89
CA ALA A 87 -2.97 -15.78 10.78
C ALA A 87 -2.17 -14.48 10.79
N GLN A 88 -1.69 -14.09 9.61
CA GLN A 88 -0.94 -12.86 9.43
C GLN A 88 -1.62 -11.98 8.39
N ARG A 89 -1.42 -10.69 8.55
CA ARG A 89 -1.82 -9.72 7.55
C ARG A 89 -1.22 -10.09 6.19
N GLY A 90 -2.07 -10.16 5.18
CA GLY A 90 -1.72 -10.58 3.82
C GLY A 90 -1.96 -12.05 3.52
N ASP A 91 -2.27 -12.88 4.51
CA ASP A 91 -2.70 -14.25 4.25
C ASP A 91 -3.99 -14.24 3.43
N VAL A 92 -4.04 -15.11 2.43
CA VAL A 92 -5.24 -15.34 1.61
C VAL A 92 -5.87 -16.63 2.09
N PHE A 93 -7.12 -16.55 2.55
CA PHE A 93 -7.89 -17.76 2.87
C PHE A 93 -8.71 -18.18 1.67
N ILE A 94 -8.94 -19.49 1.52
CA ILE A 94 -9.90 -20.04 0.56
C ILE A 94 -10.72 -21.09 1.29
N TRP A 95 -12.03 -20.86 1.36
CA TRP A 95 -13.02 -21.81 1.87
C TRP A 95 -13.57 -22.67 0.74
N GLY A 96 -13.97 -23.89 1.10
CA GLY A 96 -14.33 -24.95 0.17
C GLY A 96 -13.16 -25.89 -0.07
N LYS A 97 -13.43 -27.20 -0.12
CA LYS A 97 -12.41 -28.20 -0.42
C LYS A 97 -12.02 -28.08 -1.90
N LEU A 98 -10.73 -28.22 -2.20
CA LEU A 98 -10.25 -28.19 -3.58
C LEU A 98 -10.93 -29.28 -4.41
N GLY A 99 -11.55 -28.91 -5.53
CA GLY A 99 -12.45 -29.73 -6.33
C GLY A 99 -13.94 -29.45 -6.10
N ASP A 100 -14.32 -28.83 -4.99
CA ASP A 100 -15.70 -28.56 -4.57
C ASP A 100 -15.96 -27.06 -4.23
N SER A 101 -14.96 -26.20 -4.33
CA SER A 101 -15.00 -24.78 -3.94
C SER A 101 -15.54 -23.84 -5.03
N GLY A 102 -15.89 -24.36 -6.21
CA GLY A 102 -16.35 -23.55 -7.33
C GLY A 102 -17.73 -22.89 -7.12
N GLY A 103 -17.93 -21.70 -7.68
CA GLY A 103 -19.20 -20.99 -7.64
C GLY A 103 -19.63 -20.65 -6.20
N ALA A 104 -20.81 -21.12 -5.80
CA ALA A 104 -21.33 -20.92 -4.44
C ALA A 104 -20.67 -21.84 -3.38
N GLY A 105 -19.85 -22.81 -3.79
CA GLY A 105 -19.21 -23.78 -2.89
C GLY A 105 -17.94 -23.27 -2.21
N GLY A 106 -17.49 -22.06 -2.51
CA GLY A 106 -16.27 -21.50 -1.94
C GLY A 106 -16.30 -20.00 -1.75
N HIS A 107 -15.36 -19.53 -0.93
CA HIS A 107 -15.24 -18.13 -0.56
C HIS A 107 -13.78 -17.77 -0.30
N THR A 108 -13.40 -16.52 -0.48
CA THR A 108 -12.00 -16.08 -0.29
C THR A 108 -11.91 -14.61 0.06
N GLY A 109 -10.77 -14.23 0.65
CA GLY A 109 -10.45 -12.88 1.09
C GLY A 109 -9.01 -12.76 1.57
N ILE A 110 -8.65 -11.58 2.03
CA ILE A 110 -7.31 -11.25 2.50
C ILE A 110 -7.39 -10.83 3.98
N PHE A 111 -6.52 -11.39 4.82
CA PHE A 111 -6.34 -10.94 6.20
C PHE A 111 -5.74 -9.53 6.22
N ILE A 112 -6.37 -8.59 6.93
CA ILE A 112 -5.86 -7.23 7.12
C ILE A 112 -5.14 -7.04 8.45
N ASP A 113 -5.31 -7.98 9.38
CA ASP A 113 -4.58 -8.16 10.63
C ASP A 113 -4.69 -9.65 11.06
N HIS A 114 -4.43 -9.99 12.32
CA HIS A 114 -4.50 -11.37 12.80
C HIS A 114 -5.93 -11.96 12.84
N ASN A 115 -6.96 -11.11 12.91
CA ASN A 115 -8.33 -11.53 13.21
C ASN A 115 -9.33 -11.12 12.12
N ASN A 116 -9.04 -10.05 11.37
CA ASN A 116 -9.99 -9.45 10.45
C ASN A 116 -9.60 -9.71 9.00
N ILE A 117 -10.61 -9.91 8.17
CA ILE A 117 -10.50 -10.12 6.73
C ILE A 117 -11.22 -9.02 5.96
N ILE A 118 -10.71 -8.68 4.77
CA ILE A 118 -11.41 -7.90 3.77
C ILE A 118 -11.76 -8.78 2.57
N HIS A 119 -13.02 -8.79 2.16
CA HIS A 119 -13.51 -9.68 1.12
C HIS A 119 -14.76 -9.12 0.44
N CYS A 120 -14.96 -9.45 -0.83
CA CYS A 120 -16.21 -9.20 -1.53
C CYS A 120 -17.17 -10.37 -1.27
N ASN A 121 -18.41 -10.10 -0.87
CA ASN A 121 -19.37 -11.15 -0.51
C ASN A 121 -20.82 -10.76 -0.79
N TYR A 122 -21.64 -11.81 -0.92
CA TYR A 122 -23.06 -11.69 -1.22
C TYR A 122 -23.86 -11.08 -0.05
N SER A 123 -23.59 -11.47 1.20
CA SER A 123 -24.38 -11.06 2.36
C SER A 123 -24.34 -9.55 2.64
N HIS A 124 -23.23 -8.90 2.33
CA HIS A 124 -23.06 -7.45 2.43
C HIS A 124 -23.18 -6.72 1.08
N ASN A 125 -23.51 -7.46 0.00
CA ASN A 125 -23.61 -6.96 -1.37
C ASN A 125 -22.42 -6.07 -1.78
N GLY A 126 -21.19 -6.55 -1.56
CA GLY A 126 -19.99 -5.78 -1.89
C GLY A 126 -18.80 -6.14 -1.01
N VAL A 127 -17.86 -5.20 -0.86
CA VAL A 127 -16.65 -5.41 -0.05
C VAL A 127 -16.88 -4.99 1.41
N SER A 128 -16.72 -5.94 2.34
CA SER A 128 -16.84 -5.72 3.77
C SER A 128 -15.59 -6.17 4.53
N ILE A 129 -15.54 -5.79 5.81
CA ILE A 129 -14.52 -6.21 6.75
C ILE A 129 -15.21 -6.93 7.89
N ASN A 130 -14.79 -8.15 8.16
CA ASN A 130 -15.39 -9.00 9.17
C ASN A 130 -14.29 -9.73 9.95
N ASN A 131 -14.58 -10.12 11.19
CA ASN A 131 -13.72 -11.05 11.91
C ASN A 131 -13.79 -12.42 11.23
N HIS A 132 -12.65 -13.02 10.91
CA HIS A 132 -12.58 -14.25 10.13
C HIS A 132 -13.31 -15.41 10.82
N ASP A 133 -12.95 -15.72 12.07
CA ASP A 133 -13.44 -16.91 12.77
C ASP A 133 -14.94 -16.83 13.06
N ALA A 134 -15.43 -15.64 13.44
CA ALA A 134 -16.85 -15.40 13.62
C ALA A 134 -17.62 -15.56 12.30
N TYR A 135 -17.06 -15.07 11.18
CA TYR A 135 -17.68 -15.18 9.86
C TYR A 135 -17.64 -16.63 9.34
N TRP A 136 -16.54 -17.34 9.58
CA TRP A 136 -16.35 -18.75 9.23
C TRP A 136 -17.32 -19.66 9.98
N ALA A 137 -17.49 -19.43 11.29
CA ALA A 137 -18.48 -20.17 12.09
C ALA A 137 -19.92 -19.89 11.64
N ALA A 138 -20.23 -18.65 11.26
CA ALA A 138 -21.56 -18.29 10.74
C ALA A 138 -21.86 -18.96 9.39
N ASP A 139 -20.83 -19.29 8.60
CA ASP A 139 -20.93 -19.99 7.32
C ASP A 139 -20.93 -21.53 7.46
N GLY A 140 -21.01 -22.04 8.70
CA GLY A 140 -21.08 -23.48 8.97
C GLY A 140 -19.73 -24.19 9.02
N CYS A 141 -18.65 -23.45 9.28
CA CYS A 141 -17.28 -23.97 9.39
C CYS A 141 -16.81 -24.75 8.14
N PRO A 142 -16.87 -24.16 6.93
CA PRO A 142 -16.44 -24.85 5.72
C PRO A 142 -14.96 -25.23 5.77
N TYR A 143 -14.59 -26.32 5.09
CA TYR A 143 -13.18 -26.69 4.88
C TYR A 143 -12.38 -25.48 4.37
N PHE A 144 -11.17 -25.25 4.86
CA PHE A 144 -10.40 -24.08 4.46
C PHE A 144 -8.92 -24.37 4.17
N TYR A 145 -8.34 -23.45 3.41
CA TYR A 145 -6.91 -23.33 3.18
C TYR A 145 -6.48 -21.91 3.47
N ALA A 146 -5.23 -21.75 3.91
CA ALA A 146 -4.60 -20.43 4.00
C ALA A 146 -3.26 -20.41 3.27
N TYR A 147 -2.99 -19.32 2.58
CA TYR A 147 -1.79 -19.10 1.78
C TYR A 147 -1.08 -17.85 2.24
N ARG A 148 0.23 -17.96 2.42
CA ARG A 148 1.12 -16.85 2.79
C ARG A 148 2.17 -16.66 1.71
N TYR A 149 2.41 -15.40 1.34
CA TYR A 149 3.47 -15.08 0.42
C TYR A 149 4.83 -15.21 1.11
N GLU A 150 5.72 -16.06 0.58
CA GLU A 150 7.09 -16.28 1.10
C GLU A 150 8.17 -15.65 0.19
N GLY A 151 7.77 -15.01 -0.92
CA GLY A 151 8.69 -14.24 -1.77
C GLY A 151 9.12 -12.91 -1.13
N VAL A 152 9.88 -12.10 -1.89
CA VAL A 152 10.35 -10.79 -1.41
C VAL A 152 9.16 -9.86 -1.20
N GLN A 153 8.72 -9.70 0.05
CA GLN A 153 7.68 -8.74 0.40
C GLN A 153 8.21 -7.31 0.31
N THR A 154 7.65 -6.51 -0.58
CA THR A 154 7.79 -5.05 -0.50
C THR A 154 6.68 -4.54 0.42
N SER A 155 7.00 -4.36 1.71
CA SER A 155 6.07 -3.84 2.71
C SER A 155 5.62 -2.41 2.37
N VAL A 156 4.32 -2.13 2.36
CA VAL A 156 3.76 -0.77 2.35
C VAL A 156 2.65 -0.65 3.40
N GLN A 157 2.93 -0.89 4.69
CA GLN A 157 2.02 -0.63 5.83
C GLN A 157 0.96 0.42 5.50
N PRO A 158 -0.35 0.26 5.81
CA PRO A 158 -1.41 1.18 5.39
C PRO A 158 -0.95 2.61 5.63
N VAL A 159 -0.50 3.26 4.56
CA VAL A 159 0.30 4.46 4.73
C VAL A 159 -0.72 5.54 4.99
N ASP A 160 -0.85 5.92 6.26
CA ASP A 160 -0.97 7.35 6.50
C ASP A 160 0.27 7.93 5.83
N TYR A 161 0.12 8.45 4.60
CA TYR A 161 1.21 9.02 3.81
C TYR A 161 1.81 10.26 4.50
N ASN A 162 1.28 10.63 5.66
CA ASN A 162 1.86 11.61 6.54
C ASN A 162 2.71 10.98 7.65
N VAL A 163 2.77 9.66 7.80
CA VAL A 163 3.63 9.00 8.79
C VAL A 163 5.01 8.77 8.22
N VAL A 164 6.02 9.22 8.96
CA VAL A 164 7.45 9.02 8.68
C VAL A 164 8.08 8.14 9.75
N THR A 165 9.03 7.29 9.36
CA THR A 165 9.71 6.37 10.28
C THR A 165 11.12 6.86 10.57
N ALA A 166 11.46 7.12 11.83
CA ALA A 166 12.76 7.62 12.22
C ALA A 166 13.85 6.53 12.20
N LEU A 167 15.08 6.87 11.79
CA LEU A 167 16.26 6.01 11.87
C LEU A 167 16.92 6.00 13.26
N GLY A 168 16.34 6.73 14.22
CA GLY A 168 16.84 6.80 15.59
C GLY A 168 18.11 7.64 15.76
N GLY A 169 18.34 8.17 16.97
CA GLY A 169 19.60 8.86 17.31
C GLY A 169 19.73 10.31 16.83
N TYR A 170 18.76 10.80 16.05
CA TYR A 170 18.64 12.19 15.63
C TYR A 170 17.73 12.98 16.58
N ASN A 171 18.00 14.28 16.73
CA ASN A 171 17.14 15.22 17.43
C ASN A 171 16.21 15.90 16.44
N SER A 172 15.07 16.40 16.92
CA SER A 172 14.29 17.39 16.18
C SER A 172 15.01 18.74 16.14
N THR A 173 14.60 19.58 15.20
CA THR A 173 15.09 20.94 15.01
C THR A 173 13.93 21.92 15.13
N TRP A 174 14.25 23.16 15.53
CA TRP A 174 13.29 24.26 15.51
C TRP A 174 13.32 24.95 14.15
N GLN A 175 12.28 25.71 13.82
CA GLN A 175 12.11 26.29 12.48
C GLN A 175 13.23 27.27 12.09
N ASP A 176 13.88 27.91 13.07
CA ASP A 176 15.02 28.81 12.88
C ASP A 176 16.30 28.11 12.39
N GLY A 177 16.27 26.78 12.25
CA GLY A 177 17.36 25.97 11.72
C GLY A 177 18.44 25.63 12.74
N TYR A 178 18.25 25.99 14.01
CA TYR A 178 19.15 25.63 15.09
C TYR A 178 18.69 24.36 15.81
N GLN A 179 19.66 23.50 16.15
CA GLN A 179 19.47 22.37 17.05
C GLN A 179 19.40 22.89 18.50
N HIS A 180 18.30 23.51 18.90
CA HIS A 180 18.02 23.68 20.32
C HIS A 180 17.58 22.33 20.89
N GLN A 181 18.07 21.98 22.09
CA GLN A 181 17.68 20.76 22.80
C GLN A 181 16.17 20.54 22.66
N SER A 182 15.78 19.46 21.98
CA SER A 182 14.39 19.10 21.76
C SER A 182 13.70 18.82 23.09
N SER A 183 12.40 19.08 23.18
CA SER A 183 11.56 18.65 24.30
C SER A 183 11.43 17.12 24.38
N HIS A 184 11.71 16.41 23.28
CA HIS A 184 11.74 14.96 23.21
C HIS A 184 13.20 14.45 23.23
N ASN A 185 13.49 13.50 24.12
CA ASN A 185 14.69 12.67 24.00
C ASN A 185 14.78 12.09 22.58
N LYS A 186 16.01 11.95 22.04
CA LYS A 186 16.33 11.41 20.70
C LYS A 186 15.25 10.47 20.16
N PHE A 187 14.83 10.69 18.91
CA PHE A 187 13.89 9.77 18.26
C PHE A 187 14.41 8.34 18.39
N SER A 188 13.53 7.42 18.78
CA SER A 188 13.88 6.01 18.86
C SER A 188 13.92 5.41 17.46
N TYR A 189 14.82 4.46 17.25
CA TYR A 189 14.91 3.72 16.00
C TYR A 189 13.55 3.08 15.67
N GLN A 190 13.09 3.26 14.43
CA GLN A 190 11.80 2.81 13.91
C GLN A 190 10.55 3.41 14.56
N SER A 191 10.67 4.45 15.39
CA SER A 191 9.50 5.19 15.85
C SER A 191 8.78 5.87 14.67
N GLN A 192 7.45 5.83 14.68
CA GLN A 192 6.59 6.38 13.63
C GLN A 192 5.96 7.69 14.08
N TRP A 193 6.01 8.70 13.22
CA TRP A 193 5.58 10.05 13.54
C TRP A 193 4.72 10.62 12.44
N ARG A 194 3.60 11.23 12.82
CA ARG A 194 2.76 11.98 11.88
C ARG A 194 3.41 13.31 11.55
N SER A 195 3.50 13.59 10.25
CA SER A 195 3.99 14.82 9.65
C SER A 195 2.83 15.66 9.14
N TYR A 196 2.79 16.94 9.46
CA TYR A 196 1.75 17.88 9.05
C TYR A 196 2.16 18.74 7.86
N GLY A 197 3.39 18.57 7.35
CA GLY A 197 3.92 19.37 6.26
C GLY A 197 5.37 19.06 5.96
N ILE A 198 5.82 19.44 4.76
CA ILE A 198 7.24 19.50 4.43
C ILE A 198 7.62 20.96 4.28
N VAL A 199 8.74 21.37 4.87
CA VAL A 199 9.33 22.69 4.67
C VAL A 199 10.79 22.60 4.29
N SER A 200 11.30 23.69 3.74
CA SER A 200 12.73 23.87 3.47
C SER A 200 13.36 24.62 4.62
N ILE A 201 14.34 24.01 5.30
CA ILE A 201 15.21 24.66 6.28
C ILE A 201 16.63 24.56 5.75
N ASN A 202 17.26 25.69 5.42
CA ASN A 202 18.57 25.75 4.76
C ASN A 202 18.65 24.88 3.48
N GLY A 203 17.54 24.81 2.72
CA GLY A 203 17.43 24.03 1.49
C GLY A 203 17.18 22.54 1.70
N LEU A 204 17.19 22.04 2.93
CA LEU A 204 16.93 20.63 3.23
C LEU A 204 15.43 20.41 3.52
N PRO A 205 14.87 19.25 3.16
CA PRO A 205 13.50 18.89 3.50
C PRO A 205 13.37 18.48 4.98
N TYR A 206 12.41 19.10 5.67
CA TYR A 206 12.03 18.78 7.05
C TYR A 206 10.53 18.48 7.15
N TYR A 207 10.19 17.47 7.94
CA TYR A 207 8.82 17.08 8.29
C TYR A 207 8.34 17.85 9.52
N SER A 208 7.16 18.46 9.45
CA SER A 208 6.51 19.14 10.58
C SER A 208 5.89 18.11 11.51
N LEU A 209 6.37 17.96 12.74
CA LEU A 209 5.79 17.00 13.69
C LEU A 209 4.70 17.63 14.58
N GLY A 210 4.40 18.92 14.36
CA GLY A 210 3.45 19.71 15.15
C GLY A 210 4.15 20.73 16.05
N GLY A 211 3.46 21.81 16.38
CA GLY A 211 4.06 22.95 17.08
C GLY A 211 5.25 23.51 16.29
N ASP A 212 6.37 23.73 16.97
CA ASP A 212 7.61 24.23 16.36
C ASP A 212 8.66 23.11 16.14
N GLU A 213 8.23 21.85 16.11
CA GLU A 213 9.11 20.69 16.02
C GLU A 213 9.23 20.15 14.60
N TRP A 214 10.47 19.99 14.13
CA TRP A 214 10.77 19.53 12.78
C TRP A 214 11.75 18.34 12.79
N LEU A 215 11.54 17.38 11.89
CA LEU A 215 12.46 16.26 11.69
C LEU A 215 13.03 16.27 10.28
N GLY A 216 14.35 16.35 10.17
CA GLY A 216 15.01 16.30 8.87
C GLY A 216 14.75 14.97 8.16
N GLN A 217 14.43 15.00 6.87
CA GLN A 217 14.18 13.78 6.11
C GLN A 217 15.38 12.82 6.12
N TYR A 218 16.60 13.35 6.21
CA TYR A 218 17.83 12.55 6.33
C TYR A 218 17.86 11.65 7.56
N ALA A 219 17.03 11.93 8.58
CA ALA A 219 16.91 11.16 9.80
C ALA A 219 15.80 10.09 9.73
N THR A 220 15.18 9.87 8.56
CA THR A 220 14.07 8.93 8.38
C THR A 220 14.38 7.88 7.32
N THR A 221 13.52 6.87 7.21
CA THR A 221 13.57 5.84 6.14
C THR A 221 13.31 6.41 4.73
N LEU A 222 13.08 7.72 4.60
CA LEU A 222 12.93 8.46 3.36
C LEU A 222 14.14 9.35 3.03
N ALA A 223 15.26 9.18 3.74
CA ALA A 223 16.49 9.92 3.44
C ALA A 223 16.90 9.80 1.96
N GLY A 224 16.90 10.95 1.25
CA GLY A 224 17.25 11.01 -0.18
C GLY A 224 16.21 10.37 -1.11
N VAL A 225 14.99 10.13 -0.63
CA VAL A 225 13.91 9.50 -1.37
C VAL A 225 12.69 10.40 -1.39
N CYS A 226 12.21 10.72 -2.60
CA CYS A 226 10.88 11.27 -2.82
C CYS A 226 9.89 10.10 -3.03
N GLN A 227 9.05 9.83 -2.03
CA GLN A 227 7.93 8.89 -2.19
C GLN A 227 6.66 9.65 -2.54
N ILE A 228 5.95 9.23 -3.59
CA ILE A 228 4.74 9.92 -4.07
C ILE A 228 3.57 9.68 -3.11
N ASN A 229 2.99 10.78 -2.60
CA ASN A 229 1.73 10.83 -1.88
C ASN A 229 0.65 11.44 -2.78
N TYR A 230 -0.26 10.59 -3.28
CA TYR A 230 -1.37 11.01 -4.12
C TYR A 230 -2.52 9.97 -4.07
N VAL A 231 -3.54 10.14 -4.90
CA VAL A 231 -4.71 9.24 -4.93
C VAL A 231 -4.30 7.83 -5.38
N PRO A 232 -4.64 6.75 -4.65
CA PRO A 232 -4.36 5.37 -5.06
C PRO A 232 -4.84 5.08 -6.49
N GLY A 233 -3.99 4.44 -7.29
CA GLY A 233 -4.25 4.16 -8.71
C GLY A 233 -3.91 5.30 -9.68
N TYR A 234 -3.68 6.51 -9.18
CA TYR A 234 -3.29 7.68 -9.98
C TYR A 234 -1.80 8.00 -9.86
N GLY A 235 -1.33 8.89 -10.73
CA GLY A 235 0.01 9.47 -10.64
C GLY A 235 -0.05 10.97 -10.88
N ILE A 236 1.05 11.64 -10.57
CA ILE A 236 1.18 13.10 -10.67
C ILE A 236 2.02 13.48 -11.87
N MET A 237 1.76 14.64 -12.45
CA MET A 237 2.66 15.21 -13.46
C MET A 237 3.82 15.91 -12.77
N ALA A 238 5.05 15.47 -13.06
CA ALA A 238 6.25 16.22 -12.73
C ALA A 238 6.25 17.57 -13.45
N ILE A 239 7.04 18.51 -12.96
CA ILE A 239 7.28 19.79 -13.64
C ILE A 239 8.73 19.91 -14.09
N ASP A 240 8.96 20.68 -15.14
CA ASP A 240 10.30 21.06 -15.58
C ASP A 240 10.86 22.25 -14.76
N LYS A 241 12.10 22.66 -15.06
CA LYS A 241 12.76 23.81 -14.41
C LYS A 241 12.01 25.14 -14.58
N ASN A 242 11.09 25.24 -15.54
CA ASN A 242 10.26 26.41 -15.80
C ASN A 242 8.89 26.33 -15.12
N GLY A 243 8.59 25.22 -14.43
CA GLY A 243 7.31 24.94 -13.80
C GLY A 243 6.25 24.37 -14.74
N LYS A 244 6.61 23.99 -15.97
CA LYS A 244 5.69 23.38 -16.93
C LYS A 244 5.51 21.90 -16.61
N GLN A 245 4.27 21.44 -16.57
CA GLN A 245 3.98 20.01 -16.42
C GLN A 245 4.54 19.20 -17.59
N ILE A 246 5.14 18.06 -17.25
CA ILE A 246 5.73 17.12 -18.21
C ILE A 246 4.66 16.07 -18.53
N ALA A 247 4.13 16.14 -19.76
CA ALA A 247 3.08 15.23 -20.20
C ALA A 247 3.54 13.77 -20.13
N GLY A 248 2.68 12.87 -19.65
CA GLY A 248 2.94 11.43 -19.54
C GLY A 248 3.70 11.00 -18.29
N SER A 249 4.38 11.93 -17.58
CA SER A 249 5.15 11.60 -16.36
C SER A 249 4.29 11.00 -15.23
N ASN A 250 2.98 11.23 -15.24
CA ASN A 250 2.02 10.60 -14.33
C ASN A 250 1.83 9.09 -14.53
N ALA A 251 2.36 8.52 -15.61
CA ALA A 251 2.46 7.08 -15.78
C ALA A 251 3.59 6.48 -14.92
N GLU A 252 4.64 7.26 -14.67
CA GLU A 252 5.83 6.84 -13.91
C GLU A 252 5.68 7.22 -12.43
N PHE A 253 5.35 8.48 -12.14
CA PHE A 253 5.19 9.01 -10.78
C PHE A 253 3.82 8.63 -10.18
N LYS A 254 3.57 7.32 -10.06
CA LYS A 254 2.37 6.76 -9.44
C LYS A 254 2.42 6.89 -7.92
N THR A 255 1.26 7.00 -7.30
CA THR A 255 1.10 6.93 -5.84
C THR A 255 1.88 5.76 -5.25
N GLY A 256 2.66 6.02 -4.21
CA GLY A 256 3.48 5.02 -3.51
C GLY A 256 4.85 4.76 -4.14
N THR A 257 5.11 5.19 -5.39
CA THR A 257 6.44 5.02 -6.01
C THR A 257 7.50 5.85 -5.30
N ARG A 258 8.75 5.37 -5.33
CA ARG A 258 9.90 5.94 -4.61
C ARG A 258 11.00 6.29 -5.59
N TRP A 259 11.49 7.52 -5.51
CA TRP A 259 12.45 8.07 -6.45
C TRP A 259 13.64 8.64 -5.70
N LYS A 260 14.85 8.30 -6.13
CA LYS A 260 16.06 8.95 -5.62
C LYS A 260 15.98 10.43 -5.98
N CYS A 261 16.28 11.30 -5.02
CA CYS A 261 16.25 12.73 -5.24
C CYS A 261 17.56 13.41 -4.82
N SER A 262 17.76 14.63 -5.31
CA SER A 262 18.80 15.52 -4.80
C SER A 262 18.64 15.75 -3.29
N LYS A 263 19.77 15.93 -2.60
CA LYS A 263 19.79 16.20 -1.15
C LYS A 263 19.01 17.47 -0.79
N TYR A 264 19.11 18.50 -1.63
CA TYR A 264 18.49 19.80 -1.41
C TYR A 264 17.22 19.94 -2.26
N LEU A 265 16.21 20.58 -1.69
CA LEU A 265 15.03 21.01 -2.41
C LEU A 265 15.40 22.10 -3.41
N THR A 266 14.77 22.07 -4.58
CA THR A 266 14.92 23.09 -5.61
C THR A 266 13.68 23.99 -5.62
N SER A 267 13.87 25.31 -5.66
CA SER A 267 12.77 26.24 -5.88
C SER A 267 12.51 26.38 -7.38
N VAL A 268 11.35 25.93 -7.83
CA VAL A 268 10.89 26.05 -9.21
C VAL A 268 9.73 27.03 -9.22
N LYS A 269 9.90 28.23 -9.75
CA LYS A 269 8.83 29.27 -9.76
C LYS A 269 8.22 29.55 -8.38
N GLY A 270 9.03 29.51 -7.31
CA GLY A 270 8.57 29.81 -5.95
C GLY A 270 7.93 28.64 -5.20
N GLN A 271 7.79 27.46 -5.81
CA GLN A 271 7.41 26.23 -5.11
C GLN A 271 8.64 25.35 -4.86
N TRP A 272 8.74 24.81 -3.65
CA TRP A 272 9.76 23.82 -3.31
C TRP A 272 9.45 22.47 -3.95
N CYS A 273 10.46 21.87 -4.56
CA CYS A 273 10.35 20.59 -5.25
C CYS A 273 11.54 19.67 -4.93
N TYR A 274 11.28 18.37 -4.90
CA TYR A 274 12.31 17.36 -5.01
C TYR A 274 12.77 17.27 -6.46
N GLN A 275 14.06 17.38 -6.72
CA GLN A 275 14.63 17.08 -8.02
C GLN A 275 14.89 15.57 -8.10
N VAL A 276 14.22 14.88 -9.03
CA VAL A 276 14.33 13.41 -9.20
C VAL A 276 15.14 13.02 -10.44
N SER A 277 15.35 13.96 -11.35
CA SER A 277 16.26 13.82 -12.49
C SER A 277 16.87 15.18 -12.87
N THR A 278 17.64 15.24 -13.96
CA THR A 278 18.19 16.51 -14.46
C THR A 278 17.11 17.49 -14.93
N THR A 279 15.91 17.00 -15.24
CA THR A 279 14.83 17.79 -15.86
C THR A 279 13.51 17.72 -15.13
N GLU A 280 13.33 16.80 -14.18
CA GLU A 280 12.04 16.54 -13.51
C GLU A 280 12.08 16.90 -12.04
N PHE A 281 11.04 17.62 -11.64
CA PHE A 281 10.86 18.12 -10.29
C PHE A 281 9.47 17.72 -9.79
N ILE A 282 9.41 17.24 -8.55
CA ILE A 282 8.20 16.82 -7.86
C ILE A 282 7.89 17.85 -6.79
N PRO A 283 6.80 18.64 -6.91
CA PRO A 283 6.36 19.55 -5.85
C PRO A 283 6.21 18.82 -4.52
N ILE A 284 6.71 19.41 -3.43
CA ILE A 284 6.69 18.77 -2.10
C ILE A 284 5.28 18.37 -1.63
N ARG A 285 4.24 19.03 -2.16
CA ARG A 285 2.83 18.69 -1.87
C ARG A 285 2.46 17.26 -2.30
N TYR A 286 3.19 16.67 -3.24
CA TYR A 286 2.97 15.29 -3.70
C TYR A 286 3.93 14.28 -3.07
N ALA A 287 4.66 14.66 -2.02
CA ALA A 287 5.58 13.76 -1.32
C ALA A 287 4.99 13.28 0.00
N VAL A 288 5.32 12.05 0.40
CA VAL A 288 4.99 11.51 1.73
C VAL A 288 5.52 12.45 2.82
N GLY A 289 4.66 12.80 3.77
CA GLY A 289 4.88 13.73 4.87
C GLY A 289 4.37 15.15 4.60
N CYS A 290 3.78 15.42 3.43
CA CYS A 290 3.35 16.77 3.02
C CYS A 290 2.15 17.35 3.79
N GLY A 291 1.48 16.56 4.65
CA GLY A 291 0.29 16.97 5.39
C GLY A 291 -1.02 16.86 4.61
N ALA A 292 -0.95 16.61 3.30
CA ALA A 292 -2.15 16.47 2.48
C ALA A 292 -2.82 15.10 2.68
N LYS A 293 -4.15 15.10 2.60
CA LYS A 293 -4.98 13.91 2.49
C LYS A 293 -5.44 13.82 1.04
N TYR A 294 -5.05 12.77 0.35
CA TYR A 294 -5.42 12.48 -1.03
C TYR A 294 -6.27 11.22 -1.09
#